data_AF-A0A9X6AE25-F1
#
_entry.id   AF-A0A9X6AE25-F1
#
_cell.length_a   1.000
_cell.length_b   1.000
_cell.length_c   1.000
_cell.angle_alpha   90.00
_cell.angle_beta   90.00
_cell.angle_gamma   90.00
#
_symmetry.space_group_name_H-M   'P 1'
#
loop_
_entity.id
_entity.type
_entity.pdbx_description
1 polymer ?
#
loop_
_entity_poly.entity_id
_entity_poly.type
_entity_poly.pdbx_seq_one_letter_code
_entity_poly.pdbx_strand_id
1 'polypeptide(L)'
;CTTNCVAPIAKALDENFGIVKGLMTTVHAYTNDQRILDFPHSDLRRARAAAENIIPTTTGAAKATALVLPQLKGKLDGIAMRVPVPTGSATDLVVTLQREVTKDEVNAAFKKASDDGDLKGYLAYTEDPIVSSDIVGDPASCTFDSSLTMVQEGNSVKILGWYDNEWGYSNRLVDLTVFVGGQL
;
A
#
# COMPACT_ATOMS: atom_id res chain seq x y z
N CYS A 1 3.88 6.86 -4.53
CA CYS A 1 2.98 6.54 -3.40
C CYS A 1 2.78 5.03 -3.19
N THR A 2 2.03 4.29 -4.03
CA THR A 2 1.64 2.89 -3.74
C THR A 2 2.80 1.94 -3.44
N THR A 3 3.92 1.99 -4.17
CA THR A 3 5.10 1.15 -3.85
C THR A 3 5.66 1.42 -2.46
N ASN A 4 5.64 2.69 -2.00
CA ASN A 4 6.07 3.03 -0.64
C ASN A 4 5.12 2.51 0.43
N CYS A 5 3.84 2.27 0.10
CA CYS A 5 2.89 1.64 1.01
C CYS A 5 3.04 0.11 1.02
N VAL A 6 3.05 -0.53 -0.16
CA VAL A 6 3.08 -2.01 -0.24
C VAL A 6 4.43 -2.61 0.14
N ALA A 7 5.56 -1.92 -0.08
CA ALA A 7 6.88 -2.49 0.21
C ALA A 7 7.13 -2.73 1.72
N PRO A 8 6.85 -1.78 2.64
CA PRO A 8 6.90 -2.04 4.08
C PRO A 8 6.01 -3.20 4.52
N ILE A 9 4.79 -3.26 3.99
CA ILE A 9 3.83 -4.33 4.28
C ILE A 9 4.37 -5.70 3.83
N ALA A 10 4.84 -5.77 2.58
CA ALA A 10 5.37 -6.99 1.99
C ALA A 10 6.63 -7.46 2.72
N LYS A 11 7.53 -6.53 3.11
CA LYS A 11 8.71 -6.83 3.92
C LYS A 11 8.32 -7.45 5.27
N ALA A 12 7.39 -6.82 6.00
CA ALA A 12 6.94 -7.32 7.30
C ALA A 12 6.33 -8.73 7.20
N LEU A 13 5.51 -9.00 6.17
CA LEU A 13 4.97 -10.34 5.95
C LEU A 13 6.03 -11.36 5.53
N ASP A 14 6.88 -11.02 4.56
CA ASP A 14 7.85 -11.94 3.98
C ASP A 14 8.91 -12.36 5.00
N GLU A 15 9.39 -11.42 5.82
CA GLU A 15 10.43 -11.71 6.83
C GLU A 15 9.90 -12.57 7.99
N ASN A 16 8.60 -12.47 8.33
CA ASN A 16 8.01 -13.24 9.43
C ASN A 16 7.40 -14.58 8.98
N PHE A 17 6.86 -14.63 7.76
CA PHE A 17 5.99 -15.72 7.32
C PHE A 17 6.32 -16.28 5.92
N GLY A 18 7.13 -15.56 5.14
CA GLY A 18 7.49 -15.91 3.77
C GLY A 18 6.32 -15.78 2.79
N ILE A 19 6.44 -14.92 1.78
CA ILE A 19 5.43 -14.79 0.73
C ILE A 19 5.72 -15.78 -0.40
N VAL A 20 4.71 -16.59 -0.75
CA VAL A 20 4.75 -17.49 -1.91
C VAL A 20 4.33 -16.73 -3.17
N LYS A 21 3.18 -16.07 -3.11
CA LYS A 21 2.59 -15.26 -4.19
C LYS A 21 1.52 -14.34 -3.63
N GLY A 22 1.15 -13.29 -4.35
CA GLY A 22 0.09 -12.39 -3.93
C GLY A 22 -0.41 -11.47 -5.03
N LEU A 23 -1.60 -10.92 -4.80
CA LEU A 23 -2.25 -9.93 -5.64
C LEU A 23 -2.56 -8.70 -4.81
N MET A 24 -2.30 -7.54 -5.39
CA MET A 24 -2.56 -6.25 -4.77
C MET A 24 -3.62 -5.50 -5.55
N THR A 25 -4.58 -4.91 -4.86
CA THR A 25 -5.43 -3.85 -5.41
C THR A 25 -5.18 -2.60 -4.59
N THR A 26 -4.84 -1.50 -5.26
CA THR A 26 -4.89 -0.20 -4.57
C THR A 26 -6.20 0.51 -4.87
N VAL A 27 -6.96 0.83 -3.83
CA VAL A 27 -8.10 1.75 -3.91
C VAL A 27 -7.51 3.13 -3.70
N HIS A 28 -7.45 3.91 -4.77
CA HIS A 28 -6.60 5.09 -4.82
C HIS A 28 -7.44 6.33 -5.11
N ALA A 29 -7.13 7.44 -4.43
CA ALA A 29 -7.62 8.76 -4.81
C ALA A 29 -7.39 9.03 -6.31
N TYR A 30 -8.27 9.82 -6.93
CA TYR A 30 -7.97 10.35 -8.25
C TYR A 30 -6.80 11.35 -8.16
N THR A 31 -6.12 11.59 -9.27
CA THR A 31 -4.97 12.50 -9.37
C THR A 31 -5.18 13.48 -10.52
N ASN A 32 -4.21 14.39 -10.72
CA ASN A 32 -4.23 15.38 -11.81
C ASN A 32 -4.25 14.79 -13.22
N ASP A 33 -4.07 13.49 -13.37
CA ASP A 33 -4.15 12.83 -14.67
C ASP A 33 -5.61 12.50 -15.07
N GLN A 34 -6.50 12.24 -14.11
CA GLN A 34 -7.91 11.97 -14.40
C GLN A 34 -8.66 13.24 -14.82
N ARG A 35 -9.85 13.05 -15.39
CA ARG A 35 -10.64 14.13 -16.01
C ARG A 35 -11.80 14.58 -15.13
N ILE A 36 -12.12 15.88 -15.16
CA ILE A 36 -13.29 16.44 -14.45
C ILE A 36 -14.59 15.93 -15.10
N LEU A 37 -14.67 16.01 -16.43
CA LEU A 37 -15.73 15.43 -17.26
C LEU A 37 -15.12 14.43 -18.25
N ASP A 38 -15.94 13.62 -18.90
CA ASP A 38 -15.47 12.70 -19.92
C ASP A 38 -14.65 13.44 -21.01
N PHE A 39 -13.37 13.10 -21.16
CA PHE A 39 -12.43 13.78 -22.05
C PHE A 39 -11.33 12.83 -22.55
N PRO A 40 -10.78 13.00 -23.78
CA PRO A 40 -9.79 12.09 -24.34
C PRO A 40 -8.61 11.76 -23.42
N HIS A 41 -8.26 10.48 -23.35
CA HIS A 41 -7.12 9.94 -22.60
C HIS A 41 -6.66 8.62 -23.28
N SER A 42 -5.37 8.29 -23.18
CA SER A 42 -4.80 7.08 -23.82
C SER A 42 -5.32 5.78 -23.19
N ASP A 43 -5.52 5.78 -21.88
CA ASP A 43 -6.35 4.79 -21.17
C ASP A 43 -7.81 5.27 -21.19
N LEU A 44 -8.67 4.59 -21.94
CA LEU A 44 -10.09 4.94 -22.12
C LEU A 44 -10.89 4.88 -20.82
N ARG A 45 -10.45 4.13 -19.80
CA ARG A 45 -11.12 4.13 -18.49
C ARG A 45 -10.85 5.43 -17.75
N ARG A 46 -9.62 5.95 -17.82
CA ARG A 46 -9.21 7.24 -17.23
C ARG A 46 -9.73 8.46 -18.00
N ALA A 47 -10.32 8.24 -19.17
CA ALA A 47 -11.04 9.28 -19.91
C ALA A 47 -12.35 9.70 -19.23
N ARG A 48 -12.86 8.92 -18.26
CA ARG A 48 -14.16 9.16 -17.62
C ARG A 48 -14.04 10.13 -16.43
N ALA A 49 -15.12 10.85 -16.13
CA ALA A 49 -15.22 11.81 -15.03
C ALA A 49 -14.80 11.18 -13.67
N ALA A 50 -13.73 11.71 -13.07
CA ALA A 50 -13.05 11.14 -11.91
C ALA A 50 -13.91 11.11 -10.64
N ALA A 51 -14.66 12.18 -10.40
CA ALA A 51 -15.48 12.35 -9.20
C ALA A 51 -16.81 11.56 -9.26
N GLU A 52 -17.11 10.91 -10.38
CA GLU A 52 -18.38 10.21 -10.60
C GLU A 52 -18.18 8.70 -10.85
N ASN A 53 -16.93 8.22 -10.88
CA ASN A 53 -16.62 6.85 -11.29
C ASN A 53 -15.62 6.17 -10.37
N ILE A 54 -15.79 4.86 -10.23
CA ILE A 54 -14.72 3.95 -9.83
C ILE A 54 -14.03 3.50 -11.12
N ILE A 55 -12.75 3.87 -11.31
CA ILE A 55 -12.02 3.68 -12.56
C ILE A 55 -10.92 2.63 -12.38
N PRO A 56 -11.10 1.40 -12.91
CA PRO A 56 -10.04 0.39 -12.89
C PRO A 56 -8.91 0.76 -13.85
N THR A 57 -7.66 0.58 -13.44
CA THR A 57 -6.49 0.80 -14.30
C THR A 57 -5.34 -0.13 -13.91
N THR A 58 -4.36 -0.28 -14.80
CA THR A 58 -3.16 -1.05 -14.50
C THR A 58 -2.22 -0.27 -13.59
N THR A 59 -1.37 -0.96 -12.85
CA THR A 59 -0.33 -0.33 -12.04
C THR A 59 0.94 -1.16 -12.06
N GLY A 60 2.09 -0.49 -12.17
CA GLY A 60 3.40 -1.13 -12.02
C GLY A 60 3.83 -1.28 -10.56
N ALA A 61 3.08 -0.73 -9.60
CA ALA A 61 3.54 -0.58 -8.22
C ALA A 61 3.87 -1.91 -7.53
N ALA A 62 3.01 -2.92 -7.71
CA ALA A 62 3.25 -4.26 -7.17
C ALA A 62 4.52 -4.89 -7.74
N LYS A 63 4.73 -4.78 -9.07
CA LYS A 63 5.94 -5.27 -9.75
C LYS A 63 7.19 -4.51 -9.32
N ALA A 64 7.07 -3.20 -9.11
CA ALA A 64 8.17 -2.34 -8.67
C ALA A 64 8.65 -2.68 -7.25
N THR A 65 7.81 -3.32 -6.41
CA THR A 65 8.23 -3.86 -5.12
C THR A 65 9.42 -4.80 -5.25
N ALA A 66 9.52 -5.56 -6.35
CA ALA A 66 10.65 -6.46 -6.60
C ALA A 66 11.99 -5.74 -6.83
N LEU A 67 11.98 -4.42 -7.11
CA LEU A 67 13.22 -3.64 -7.22
C LEU A 67 13.85 -3.36 -5.85
N VAL A 68 13.02 -3.30 -4.79
CA VAL A 68 13.45 -3.05 -3.42
C VAL A 68 13.44 -4.30 -2.54
N LEU A 69 12.64 -5.31 -2.92
CA LEU A 69 12.57 -6.64 -2.30
C LEU A 69 12.80 -7.71 -3.38
N PRO A 70 14.05 -7.95 -3.81
CA PRO A 70 14.36 -8.84 -4.95
C PRO A 70 13.85 -10.27 -4.80
N GLN A 71 13.75 -10.78 -3.57
CA GLN A 71 13.22 -12.11 -3.27
C GLN A 71 11.72 -12.26 -3.58
N LEU A 72 11.01 -11.14 -3.82
CA LEU A 72 9.60 -11.10 -4.24
C LEU A 72 9.41 -10.95 -5.76
N LYS A 73 10.49 -11.00 -6.55
CA LYS A 73 10.41 -10.90 -8.00
C LYS A 73 9.49 -11.96 -8.60
N GLY A 74 8.48 -11.50 -9.34
CA GLY A 74 7.47 -12.36 -9.97
C GLY A 74 6.41 -12.92 -9.04
N LYS A 75 6.47 -12.63 -7.73
CA LYS A 75 5.50 -13.11 -6.74
C LYS A 75 4.30 -12.19 -6.56
N LEU A 76 4.45 -10.90 -6.83
CA LEU A 76 3.41 -9.88 -6.63
C LEU A 76 3.02 -9.22 -7.97
N ASP A 77 1.72 -9.13 -8.22
CA ASP A 77 1.12 -8.34 -9.30
C ASP A 77 -0.14 -7.62 -8.78
N GLY A 78 -0.73 -6.72 -9.55
CA GLY A 78 -1.90 -6.00 -9.09
C GLY A 78 -2.51 -4.98 -10.04
N ILE A 79 -3.61 -4.40 -9.60
CA ILE A 79 -4.35 -3.35 -10.29
C ILE A 79 -4.59 -2.15 -9.37
N ALA A 80 -5.11 -1.07 -9.93
CA ALA A 80 -5.58 0.08 -9.18
C ALA A 80 -7.05 0.35 -9.51
N MET A 81 -7.78 0.85 -8.53
CA MET A 81 -9.14 1.36 -8.64
C MET A 81 -9.10 2.83 -8.22
N ARG A 82 -9.24 3.76 -9.17
CA ARG A 82 -9.36 5.19 -8.83
C ARG A 82 -10.77 5.44 -8.32
N VAL A 83 -10.93 6.10 -7.18
CA VAL A 83 -12.23 6.37 -6.58
C VAL A 83 -12.45 7.88 -6.37
N PRO A 84 -13.71 8.34 -6.21
CA PRO A 84 -14.08 9.75 -6.01
C PRO A 84 -13.66 10.36 -4.67
N VAL A 85 -12.39 10.25 -4.30
CA VAL A 85 -11.79 10.94 -3.15
C VAL A 85 -10.55 11.72 -3.61
N PRO A 86 -10.32 12.94 -3.11
CA PRO A 86 -9.23 13.80 -3.59
C PRO A 86 -7.86 13.35 -3.07
N THR A 87 -7.81 12.76 -1.87
CA THR A 87 -6.61 12.18 -1.29
C THR A 87 -6.98 11.12 -0.27
N GLY A 88 -5.99 10.34 0.13
CA GLY A 88 -6.13 9.20 1.01
C GLY A 88 -6.47 7.92 0.24
N SER A 89 -5.53 7.01 0.23
CA SER A 89 -5.58 5.78 -0.55
C SER A 89 -5.35 4.56 0.36
N ALA A 90 -5.72 3.38 -0.14
CA ALA A 90 -5.53 2.11 0.55
C ALA A 90 -4.88 1.08 -0.38
N THR A 91 -4.03 0.25 0.20
CA THR A 91 -3.46 -0.95 -0.42
C THR A 91 -4.15 -2.15 0.19
N ASP A 92 -4.86 -2.92 -0.62
CA ASP A 92 -5.38 -4.24 -0.29
C ASP A 92 -4.41 -5.29 -0.83
N LEU A 93 -3.82 -6.09 0.06
CA LEU A 93 -2.82 -7.10 -0.29
C LEU A 93 -3.34 -8.47 0.13
N VAL A 94 -3.54 -9.36 -0.84
CA VAL A 94 -3.90 -10.77 -0.61
C VAL A 94 -2.69 -11.64 -0.98
N VAL A 95 -2.20 -12.44 -0.04
CA VAL A 95 -1.01 -13.28 -0.21
C VAL A 95 -1.26 -14.71 0.24
N THR A 96 -0.55 -15.65 -0.38
CA THR A 96 -0.32 -16.99 0.17
C THR A 96 1.02 -16.99 0.89
N LEU A 97 1.02 -17.41 2.15
CA LEU A 97 2.21 -17.52 3.00
C LEU A 97 2.80 -18.94 2.97
N GLN A 98 4.06 -19.09 3.36
CA GLN A 98 4.76 -20.39 3.36
C GLN A 98 4.28 -21.33 4.47
N ARG A 99 3.67 -20.78 5.52
CA ARG A 99 3.14 -21.54 6.67
C ARG A 99 1.78 -21.01 7.10
N GLU A 100 1.11 -21.80 7.92
CA GLU A 100 -0.10 -21.37 8.61
C GLU A 100 0.22 -20.31 9.66
N VAL A 101 -0.70 -19.36 9.80
CA VAL A 101 -0.65 -18.23 10.74
C VAL A 101 -2.03 -17.99 11.33
N THR A 102 -2.08 -17.20 12.40
CA THR A 102 -3.34 -16.66 12.94
C THR A 102 -3.44 -15.16 12.70
N LYS A 103 -4.65 -14.60 12.81
CA LYS A 103 -4.86 -13.14 12.73
C LYS A 103 -3.99 -12.40 13.77
N ASP A 104 -3.97 -12.91 15.00
CA ASP A 104 -3.23 -12.30 16.11
C ASP A 104 -1.73 -12.33 15.86
N GLU A 105 -1.21 -13.42 15.28
CA GLU A 105 0.19 -13.55 14.91
C GLU A 105 0.60 -12.53 13.83
N VAL A 106 -0.24 -12.36 12.79
CA VAL A 106 -0.01 -11.36 11.75
C VAL A 106 -0.02 -9.96 12.37
N ASN A 107 -1.06 -9.63 13.15
CA ASN A 107 -1.18 -8.31 13.78
C ASN A 107 -0.01 -8.01 14.73
N ALA A 108 0.44 -8.99 15.53
CA ALA A 108 1.60 -8.83 16.41
C ALA A 108 2.90 -8.56 15.63
N ALA A 109 3.10 -9.22 14.49
CA ALA A 109 4.26 -8.95 13.63
C ALA A 109 4.25 -7.52 13.07
N PHE A 110 3.08 -7.02 12.65
CA PHE A 110 2.92 -5.65 12.18
C PHE A 110 3.09 -4.62 13.30
N LYS A 111 2.53 -4.86 14.49
CA LYS A 111 2.73 -3.98 15.65
C LYS A 111 4.22 -3.84 15.97
N LYS A 112 4.92 -4.97 16.06
CA LYS A 112 6.37 -4.99 16.29
C LYS A 112 7.15 -4.24 15.21
N ALA A 113 6.80 -4.46 13.94
CA ALA A 113 7.44 -3.77 12.82
C ALA A 113 7.19 -2.25 12.81
N SER A 114 6.06 -1.79 13.36
CA SER A 114 5.76 -0.36 13.50
C SER A 114 6.49 0.30 14.67
N ASP A 115 6.70 -0.45 15.77
CA ASP A 115 7.30 0.08 16.99
C ASP A 115 8.83 0.10 16.94
N ASP A 116 9.44 -0.86 16.25
CA ASP A 116 10.88 -1.15 16.29
C ASP A 116 11.48 -1.46 14.91
N GLY A 117 12.79 -1.26 14.78
CA GLY A 117 13.56 -1.61 13.58
C GLY A 117 13.42 -0.61 12.43
N ASP A 118 13.78 -1.05 11.22
CA ASP A 118 13.95 -0.18 10.05
C ASP A 118 12.63 0.38 9.48
N LEU A 119 11.49 -0.13 9.93
CA LEU A 119 10.16 0.31 9.50
C LEU A 119 9.54 1.33 10.47
N LYS A 120 10.14 1.55 11.64
CA LYS A 120 9.69 2.56 12.62
C LYS A 120 9.69 3.95 11.98
N GLY A 121 8.54 4.63 12.05
CA GLY A 121 8.33 5.96 11.46
C GLY A 121 7.92 5.94 9.98
N TYR A 122 7.97 4.79 9.31
CA TYR A 122 7.47 4.60 7.95
C TYR A 122 6.21 3.74 7.91
N LEU A 123 6.14 2.72 8.78
CA LEU A 123 4.98 1.88 9.01
C LEU A 123 4.35 2.29 10.35
N ALA A 124 3.11 2.73 10.31
CA ALA A 124 2.25 2.89 11.47
C ALA A 124 1.31 1.69 11.61
N TYR A 125 0.78 1.49 12.81
CA TYR A 125 -0.19 0.45 13.14
C TYR A 125 -1.38 1.08 13.85
N THR A 126 -2.59 0.71 13.45
CA THR A 126 -3.82 1.17 14.11
C THR A 126 -4.79 0.03 14.41
N GLU A 127 -5.56 0.22 15.48
CA GLU A 127 -6.72 -0.60 15.85
C GLU A 127 -8.02 0.23 15.79
N ASP A 128 -7.90 1.54 15.56
CA ASP A 128 -9.02 2.45 15.49
C ASP A 128 -9.78 2.24 14.17
N PRO A 129 -11.12 2.38 14.17
CA PRO A 129 -11.96 2.21 12.98
C PRO A 129 -11.86 3.43 12.04
N ILE A 130 -10.65 3.70 11.53
CA ILE A 130 -10.35 4.85 10.69
C ILE A 130 -10.90 4.71 9.26
N VAL A 131 -11.06 5.84 8.60
CA VAL A 131 -11.42 5.93 7.18
C VAL A 131 -10.40 6.81 6.43
N SER A 132 -10.55 6.93 5.11
CA SER A 132 -9.56 7.60 4.25
C SER A 132 -9.28 9.07 4.62
N SER A 133 -10.26 9.77 5.23
CA SER A 133 -10.08 11.16 5.67
C SER A 133 -9.18 11.30 6.89
N ASP A 134 -9.08 10.26 7.72
CA ASP A 134 -8.34 10.32 9.00
C ASP A 134 -6.82 10.26 8.80
N ILE A 135 -6.38 9.77 7.64
CA ILE A 135 -4.96 9.65 7.28
C ILE A 135 -4.48 10.83 6.42
N VAL A 136 -5.33 11.81 6.14
CA VAL A 136 -4.94 12.98 5.33
C VAL A 136 -3.95 13.84 6.13
N GLY A 137 -2.77 14.06 5.57
CA GLY A 137 -1.66 14.71 6.27
C GLY A 137 -0.85 13.77 7.18
N ASP A 138 -1.11 12.46 7.17
CA ASP A 138 -0.28 11.47 7.86
C ASP A 138 1.07 11.30 7.11
N PRO A 139 2.22 11.54 7.75
CA PRO A 139 3.52 11.41 7.12
C PRO A 139 3.97 9.96 6.93
N ALA A 140 3.27 8.96 7.47
CA ALA A 140 3.64 7.55 7.31
C ALA A 140 3.59 7.11 5.83
N SER A 141 4.43 6.15 5.47
CA SER A 141 4.36 5.51 4.14
C SER A 141 3.19 4.52 4.06
N CYS A 142 2.86 3.92 5.19
CA CYS A 142 1.74 3.00 5.36
C CYS A 142 1.24 3.03 6.80
N THR A 143 -0.07 3.09 6.99
CA THR A 143 -0.74 2.86 8.27
C THR A 143 -1.52 1.54 8.17
N PHE A 144 -0.98 0.50 8.79
CA PHE A 144 -1.57 -0.85 8.79
C PHE A 144 -2.82 -0.90 9.65
N ASP A 145 -3.91 -1.41 9.07
CA ASP A 145 -5.21 -1.54 9.73
C ASP A 145 -5.41 -2.97 10.23
N SER A 146 -5.19 -3.15 11.53
CA SER A 146 -5.23 -4.48 12.17
C SER A 146 -6.64 -5.07 12.26
N SER A 147 -7.67 -4.22 12.20
CA SER A 147 -9.06 -4.63 12.26
C SER A 147 -9.44 -5.40 10.99
N LEU A 148 -8.84 -5.04 9.85
CA LEU A 148 -9.11 -5.57 8.52
C LEU A 148 -8.23 -6.78 8.13
N THR A 149 -7.38 -7.27 9.02
CA THR A 149 -6.65 -8.53 8.82
C THR A 149 -7.61 -9.71 8.76
N MET A 150 -7.48 -10.50 7.69
CA MET A 150 -8.21 -11.75 7.49
C MET A 150 -7.23 -12.88 7.19
N VAL A 151 -7.46 -14.04 7.80
CA VAL A 151 -6.74 -15.28 7.53
C VAL A 151 -7.75 -16.34 7.11
N GLN A 152 -7.58 -16.88 5.92
CA GLN A 152 -8.40 -17.94 5.34
C GLN A 152 -7.53 -19.19 5.16
N GLU A 153 -8.05 -20.34 5.59
CA GLU A 153 -7.39 -21.64 5.46
C GLU A 153 -5.92 -21.64 5.96
N GLY A 154 -5.67 -20.89 7.04
CA GLY A 154 -4.38 -20.83 7.73
C GLY A 154 -3.29 -20.03 7.01
N ASN A 155 -3.20 -20.05 5.68
CA ASN A 155 -2.07 -19.45 4.94
C ASN A 155 -2.46 -18.44 3.85
N SER A 156 -3.74 -18.22 3.59
CA SER A 156 -4.22 -17.15 2.71
C SER A 156 -4.55 -15.93 3.56
N VAL A 157 -3.75 -14.88 3.44
CA VAL A 157 -3.85 -13.68 4.27
C VAL A 157 -4.23 -12.47 3.43
N LYS A 158 -5.24 -11.73 3.88
CA LYS A 158 -5.62 -10.44 3.35
C LYS A 158 -5.39 -9.38 4.42
N ILE A 159 -4.72 -8.29 4.03
CA ILE A 159 -4.46 -7.15 4.91
C ILE A 159 -4.67 -5.84 4.16
N LEU A 160 -4.84 -4.76 4.92
CA LEU A 160 -5.04 -3.42 4.39
C LEU A 160 -4.06 -2.43 5.02
N GLY A 161 -3.46 -1.58 4.18
CA GLY A 161 -2.63 -0.46 4.60
C GLY A 161 -3.12 0.84 3.98
N TRP A 162 -3.38 1.83 4.82
CA TRP A 162 -3.72 3.19 4.41
C TRP A 162 -2.47 3.99 4.07
N TYR A 163 -2.58 4.98 3.18
CA TYR A 163 -1.52 5.92 2.91
C TYR A 163 -2.05 7.21 2.31
N ASP A 164 -1.56 8.34 2.79
CA ASP A 164 -1.70 9.60 2.07
C ASP A 164 -0.78 9.54 0.84
N ASN A 165 -1.40 9.46 -0.34
CA ASN A 165 -0.66 9.34 -1.59
C ASN A 165 0.14 10.60 -1.95
N GLU A 166 -0.15 11.74 -1.35
CA GLU A 166 0.57 13.00 -1.56
C GLU A 166 1.56 13.25 -0.43
N TRP A 167 1.08 13.29 0.81
CA TRP A 167 1.86 13.74 1.96
C TRP A 167 2.90 12.71 2.41
N GLY A 168 2.49 11.46 2.64
CA GLY A 168 3.43 10.40 3.04
C GLY A 168 4.53 10.20 2.01
N TYR A 169 4.18 10.21 0.71
CA TYR A 169 5.17 10.12 -0.37
C TYR A 169 6.09 11.33 -0.45
N SER A 170 5.59 12.54 -0.22
CA SER A 170 6.41 13.76 -0.23
C SER A 170 7.43 13.76 0.91
N ASN A 171 7.03 13.31 2.10
CA ASN A 171 7.97 13.14 3.22
C ASN A 171 9.08 12.11 2.87
N ARG A 172 8.75 11.00 2.20
CA ARG A 172 9.77 10.04 1.73
C ARG A 172 10.76 10.63 0.73
N LEU A 173 10.33 11.57 -0.11
CA LEU A 173 11.25 12.28 -1.01
C LEU A 173 12.21 13.19 -0.23
N VAL A 174 11.73 13.87 0.81
CA VAL A 174 12.60 14.65 1.71
C VAL A 174 13.60 13.74 2.41
N ASP A 175 13.14 12.64 3.00
CA ASP A 175 13.98 11.65 3.68
C ASP A 175 15.08 11.12 2.75
N LEU A 176 14.72 10.73 1.52
CA LEU A 176 15.66 10.27 0.50
C LEU A 176 16.68 11.35 0.13
N THR A 177 16.24 12.60 -0.02
CA THR A 177 17.12 13.73 -0.35
C THR A 177 18.14 13.98 0.76
N VAL A 178 17.69 13.99 2.02
CA VAL A 178 18.57 14.12 3.19
C VAL A 178 19.55 12.95 3.27
N PHE A 179 19.08 11.72 3.05
CA PHE A 179 19.92 10.53 3.05
C PHE A 179 21.03 10.63 1.99
N VAL A 180 20.69 10.87 0.72
CA VAL A 180 21.67 10.98 -0.37
C VAL A 180 22.61 12.15 -0.14
N GLY A 181 22.09 13.30 0.29
CA GLY A 181 22.91 14.48 0.59
C GLY A 181 23.94 14.24 1.71
N GLY A 182 23.60 13.40 2.69
CA GLY A 182 24.53 12.97 3.74
C GLY A 182 25.56 11.92 3.32
N GLN A 183 25.48 11.38 2.10
CA GLN A 183 26.45 10.44 1.53
C GLN A 183 27.43 11.12 0.53
N LEU A 184 27.26 12.42 0.28
CA LEU A 184 28.14 13.23 -0.58
C LEU A 184 29.23 13.91 0.26
#